data_AF-A0A6G1IW73-F1
#
_entry.id   AF-A0A6G1IW73-F1
#
_cell.length_a   1.000
_cell.length_b   1.000
_cell.length_c   1.000
_cell.angle_alpha   90.00
_cell.angle_beta   90.00
_cell.angle_gamma   90.00
#
_symmetry.space_group_name_H-M   'P 1'
#
loop_
_entity.id
_entity.type
_entity.pdbx_description
1 polymer ?
#
loop_
_entity_poly.entity_id
_entity_poly.type
_entity_poly.pdbx_seq_one_letter_code
_entity_poly.pdbx_strand_id
1 'polypeptide(L)'
;MVRHKVALGLLLTSLQPALFQPYQLIREYNSSNVFKEFRFFTDPDPTSGTVQYVPFETAASTGLTGNGSDLIYLGVDKSNVYMPVGPGRPSARLESWMAFTEGLFVIDLTHDCWLWSTAGLGDWPADGEIDIIENVNDACINNVALHTTGNYTVTETTNQTGLWGSTDYNIAHDENQGCAITITEPFNYDAEFNANGGGMYAMEWTSNVVRIWFFPPTGVSDGLRDDYDGIPDPETFSIPSASFAGPCSDPLG
;
A
#
# COMPACT_ATOMS: atom_id res chain seq x y z
N MET A 1 40.90 -58.39 -19.11
CA MET A 1 39.97 -57.42 -19.72
C MET A 1 38.81 -57.21 -18.76
N VAL A 2 38.75 -56.07 -18.06
CA VAL A 2 37.67 -55.76 -17.09
C VAL A 2 36.67 -54.85 -17.79
N ARG A 3 35.46 -55.35 -18.03
CA ARG A 3 34.36 -54.56 -18.60
C ARG A 3 33.72 -53.73 -17.49
N HIS A 4 33.98 -52.43 -17.50
CA HIS A 4 33.25 -51.47 -16.67
C HIS A 4 31.88 -51.20 -17.31
N LYS A 5 30.80 -51.44 -16.58
CA LYS A 5 29.45 -51.02 -16.97
C LYS A 5 29.25 -49.58 -16.48
N VAL A 6 29.12 -48.63 -17.39
CA VAL A 6 28.68 -47.27 -17.08
C VAL A 6 27.16 -47.28 -17.05
N ALA A 7 26.58 -46.99 -15.89
CA ALA A 7 25.14 -46.75 -15.75
C ALA A 7 24.90 -45.24 -15.91
N LEU A 8 24.20 -44.85 -16.97
CA LEU A 8 23.76 -43.48 -17.19
C LEU A 8 22.40 -43.31 -16.49
N GLY A 9 22.41 -42.71 -15.30
CA GLY A 9 21.17 -42.37 -14.60
C GLY A 9 20.61 -41.07 -15.16
N LEU A 10 19.44 -41.13 -15.81
CA LEU A 10 18.65 -39.94 -16.13
C LEU A 10 18.05 -39.41 -14.82
N LEU A 11 18.50 -38.24 -14.37
CA LEU A 11 17.87 -37.51 -13.29
C LEU A 11 16.60 -36.86 -13.86
N LEU A 12 15.44 -37.52 -13.71
CA LEU A 12 14.16 -36.88 -13.94
C LEU A 12 13.91 -35.91 -12.80
N THR A 13 14.23 -34.63 -13.01
CA THR A 13 13.75 -33.55 -12.15
C THR A 13 12.24 -33.46 -12.33
N SER A 14 11.47 -33.95 -11.36
CA SER A 14 10.04 -33.65 -11.29
C SER A 14 9.90 -32.15 -11.10
N LEU A 15 9.48 -31.43 -12.14
CA LEU A 15 8.89 -30.10 -11.98
C LEU A 15 7.67 -30.29 -11.09
N GLN A 16 7.81 -29.99 -9.80
CA GLN A 16 6.64 -29.82 -8.96
C GLN A 16 5.90 -28.61 -9.53
N PRO A 17 4.61 -28.73 -9.90
CA PRO A 17 3.84 -27.56 -10.25
C PRO A 17 3.91 -26.60 -9.06
N ALA A 18 4.28 -25.34 -9.32
CA ALA A 18 4.16 -24.30 -8.33
C ALA A 18 2.71 -24.33 -7.82
N LEU A 19 2.53 -24.50 -6.51
CA LEU A 19 1.22 -24.47 -5.89
C LEU A 19 0.69 -23.05 -6.03
N PHE A 20 -0.17 -22.81 -7.02
CA PHE A 20 -0.98 -21.60 -7.08
C PHE A 20 -1.94 -21.66 -5.89
N GLN A 21 -1.69 -20.82 -4.88
CA GLN A 21 -2.63 -20.58 -3.79
C GLN A 21 -3.53 -19.42 -4.25
N PRO A 22 -4.77 -19.70 -4.70
CA PRO A 22 -5.65 -18.64 -5.14
C PRO A 22 -5.97 -17.70 -3.97
N TYR A 23 -6.04 -16.40 -4.23
CA TYR A 23 -6.55 -15.43 -3.26
C TYR A 23 -8.01 -15.75 -2.91
N GLN A 24 -8.39 -15.49 -1.65
CA GLN A 24 -9.77 -15.54 -1.19
C GLN A 24 -10.09 -14.21 -0.52
N LEU A 25 -11.28 -13.66 -0.79
CA LEU A 25 -11.76 -12.47 -0.10
C LEU A 25 -11.91 -12.74 1.41
N ILE A 26 -11.06 -12.11 2.22
CA ILE A 26 -11.10 -12.23 3.68
C ILE A 26 -11.98 -11.13 4.29
N ARG A 27 -11.88 -9.90 3.78
CA ARG A 27 -12.64 -8.74 4.23
C ARG A 27 -12.92 -7.77 3.10
N GLU A 28 -14.11 -7.19 3.15
CA GLU A 28 -14.53 -6.05 2.35
C GLU A 28 -14.88 -4.91 3.32
N TYR A 29 -14.30 -3.73 3.10
CA TYR A 29 -14.61 -2.53 3.85
C TYR A 29 -15.42 -1.58 2.99
N ASN A 30 -16.63 -1.25 3.44
CA ASN A 30 -17.54 -0.35 2.74
C ASN A 30 -18.18 0.63 3.72
N SER A 31 -19.03 1.51 3.19
CA SER A 31 -19.74 2.57 3.92
C SER A 31 -20.50 2.07 5.17
N SER A 32 -20.90 0.79 5.21
CA SER A 32 -21.69 0.23 6.31
C SER A 32 -20.86 -0.26 7.51
N ASN A 33 -19.58 -0.58 7.30
CA ASN A 33 -18.74 -1.25 8.31
C ASN A 33 -17.41 -0.55 8.62
N VAL A 34 -16.86 0.29 7.74
CA VAL A 34 -15.49 0.83 7.90
C VAL A 34 -15.24 1.48 9.26
N PHE A 35 -16.16 2.31 9.77
CA PHE A 35 -15.96 3.01 11.05
C PHE A 35 -16.13 2.11 12.29
N LYS A 36 -16.51 0.84 12.11
CA LYS A 36 -16.53 -0.18 13.16
C LYS A 36 -15.29 -1.08 13.09
N GLU A 37 -14.73 -1.24 11.89
CA GLU A 37 -13.60 -2.13 11.62
C GLU A 37 -12.22 -1.45 11.78
N PHE A 38 -12.23 -0.14 12.06
CA PHE A 38 -11.03 0.67 12.27
C PHE A 38 -11.11 1.42 13.61
N ARG A 39 -9.96 1.58 14.27
CA ARG A 39 -9.79 2.50 15.40
C ARG A 39 -9.46 3.89 14.90
N PHE A 40 -9.98 4.90 15.59
CA PHE A 40 -9.61 6.29 15.39
C PHE A 40 -8.43 6.60 16.31
N PHE A 41 -7.25 6.79 15.71
CA PHE A 41 -6.06 7.24 16.42
C PHE A 41 -6.31 8.67 16.94
N THR A 42 -5.87 8.97 18.16
CA THR A 42 -6.10 10.29 18.81
C THR A 42 -4.88 10.82 19.55
N ASP A 43 -3.78 10.08 19.53
CA ASP A 43 -2.52 10.52 20.13
C ASP A 43 -1.86 11.60 19.25
N PRO A 44 -0.83 12.31 19.76
CA PRO A 44 -0.05 13.22 18.94
C PRO A 44 0.51 12.51 17.70
N ASP A 45 0.54 13.23 16.59
CA ASP A 45 1.06 12.72 15.33
C ASP A 45 2.52 12.24 15.48
N PRO A 46 2.81 10.95 15.24
CA PRO A 46 4.16 10.40 15.29
C PRO A 46 5.15 11.15 14.38
N THR A 47 4.66 11.75 13.30
CA THR A 47 5.48 12.54 12.35
C THR A 47 5.59 14.01 12.68
N SER A 48 5.06 14.44 13.84
CA SER A 48 5.12 15.81 14.31
C SER A 48 4.45 16.85 13.39
N GLY A 49 3.44 16.43 12.62
CA GLY A 49 2.62 17.32 11.81
C GLY A 49 1.75 18.28 12.65
N THR A 50 1.30 19.37 12.02
CA THR A 50 0.37 20.34 12.63
C THR A 50 -1.08 19.86 12.50
N VAL A 51 -1.38 18.71 13.12
CA VAL A 51 -2.65 18.00 13.01
C VAL A 51 -3.20 17.59 14.38
N GLN A 52 -4.51 17.68 14.53
CA GLN A 52 -5.24 17.16 15.68
C GLN A 52 -6.05 15.93 15.25
N TYR A 53 -5.59 14.73 15.59
CA TYR A 53 -6.43 13.55 15.37
C TYR A 53 -7.55 13.48 16.41
N VAL A 54 -8.79 13.33 15.95
CA VAL A 54 -10.00 13.37 16.79
C VAL A 54 -10.72 12.02 16.81
N PRO A 55 -11.42 11.67 17.92
CA PRO A 55 -12.18 10.43 17.99
C PRO A 55 -13.38 10.45 17.02
N PHE A 56 -13.92 9.26 16.72
CA PHE A 56 -15.02 9.07 15.78
C PHE A 56 -16.22 9.98 16.06
N GLU A 57 -16.65 10.13 17.32
CA GLU A 57 -17.81 10.96 17.68
C GLU A 57 -17.60 12.42 17.28
N THR A 58 -16.40 12.95 17.53
CA THR A 58 -16.03 14.30 17.09
C THR A 58 -16.01 14.35 15.58
N ALA A 59 -15.28 13.44 14.92
CA ALA A 59 -15.12 13.40 13.47
C ALA A 59 -16.48 13.35 12.74
N ALA A 60 -17.40 12.51 13.20
CA ALA A 60 -18.75 12.38 12.66
C ALA A 60 -19.59 13.64 12.91
N SER A 61 -19.55 14.19 14.12
CA SER A 61 -20.34 15.39 14.47
C SER A 61 -19.86 16.66 13.77
N THR A 62 -18.59 16.73 13.38
CA THR A 62 -17.98 17.87 12.68
C THR A 62 -17.81 17.64 11.17
N GLY A 63 -18.34 16.53 10.64
CA GLY A 63 -18.31 16.24 9.20
C GLY A 63 -16.91 15.93 8.63
N LEU A 64 -15.98 15.48 9.47
CA LEU A 64 -14.67 14.96 9.03
C LEU A 64 -14.78 13.53 8.50
N THR A 65 -15.82 12.80 8.89
CA THR A 65 -16.13 11.47 8.38
C THR A 65 -17.59 11.35 7.97
N GLY A 66 -17.86 10.51 6.98
CA GLY A 66 -19.23 10.25 6.52
C GLY A 66 -19.36 8.99 5.67
N ASN A 67 -20.58 8.49 5.53
CA ASN A 67 -20.89 7.28 4.77
C ASN A 67 -22.23 7.36 4.01
N GLY A 68 -22.68 8.57 3.67
CA GLY A 68 -24.05 8.84 3.20
C GLY A 68 -24.35 8.51 1.73
N SER A 69 -23.37 8.06 0.95
CA SER A 69 -23.46 7.97 -0.52
C SER A 69 -22.84 6.68 -1.08
N ASP A 70 -22.88 5.57 -0.34
CA ASP A 70 -22.09 4.34 -0.56
C ASP A 70 -20.57 4.52 -0.57
N LEU A 71 -20.10 5.77 -0.55
CA LEU A 71 -18.72 6.17 -0.38
C LEU A 71 -18.38 6.37 1.09
N ILE A 72 -17.12 6.08 1.41
CA ILE A 72 -16.50 6.42 2.68
C ILE A 72 -15.85 7.79 2.50
N TYR A 73 -16.22 8.74 3.36
CA TYR A 73 -15.58 10.05 3.42
C TYR A 73 -14.68 10.14 4.64
N LEU A 74 -13.42 10.53 4.41
CA LEU A 74 -12.45 10.95 5.41
C LEU A 74 -11.93 12.33 4.99
N GLY A 75 -11.73 13.24 5.94
CA GLY A 75 -11.25 14.57 5.63
C GLY A 75 -10.81 15.37 6.84
N VAL A 76 -10.51 16.64 6.57
CA VAL A 76 -9.99 17.63 7.53
C VAL A 76 -10.96 18.77 7.75
N ASP A 77 -10.77 19.55 8.81
CA ASP A 77 -11.52 20.79 9.01
C ASP A 77 -11.15 21.80 7.91
N LYS A 78 -12.13 22.21 7.10
CA LYS A 78 -11.98 23.17 6.00
C LYS A 78 -12.58 24.56 6.30
N SER A 79 -13.15 24.74 7.49
CA SER A 79 -13.93 25.93 7.87
C SER A 79 -13.19 26.87 8.81
N ASN A 80 -12.27 26.34 9.62
CA ASN A 80 -11.57 27.09 10.64
C ASN A 80 -10.10 27.39 10.29
N VAL A 81 -9.58 28.47 10.86
CA VAL A 81 -8.18 28.88 10.79
C VAL A 81 -7.47 28.45 12.07
N TYR A 82 -6.35 27.74 11.92
CA TYR A 82 -5.55 27.23 13.02
C TYR A 82 -4.18 27.91 13.02
N MET A 83 -3.70 28.24 14.22
CA MET A 83 -2.36 28.80 14.36
C MET A 83 -1.30 27.69 14.19
N PRO A 84 -0.08 28.03 13.71
CA PRO A 84 1.01 27.05 13.60
C PRO A 84 1.45 26.44 14.94
N VAL A 85 1.06 27.06 16.06
CA VAL A 85 1.32 26.58 17.41
C VAL A 85 -0.01 26.21 18.06
N GLY A 86 -0.13 24.95 18.49
CA GLY A 86 -1.33 24.43 19.11
C GLY A 86 -1.62 22.98 18.70
N PRO A 87 -2.86 22.49 18.90
CA PRO A 87 -3.22 21.13 18.56
C PRO A 87 -3.20 20.84 17.05
N GLY A 88 -3.16 21.86 16.19
CA GLY A 88 -3.20 21.70 14.74
C GLY A 88 -4.62 21.64 14.18
N ARG A 89 -4.73 21.36 12.87
CA ARG A 89 -6.01 21.23 12.17
C ARG A 89 -6.64 19.86 12.49
N PRO A 90 -7.93 19.79 12.87
CA PRO A 90 -8.64 18.53 13.05
C PRO A 90 -8.63 17.65 11.80
N SER A 91 -8.30 16.37 11.98
CA SER A 91 -8.29 15.33 10.96
C SER A 91 -8.64 13.96 11.59
N ALA A 92 -8.80 12.93 10.77
CA ALA A 92 -8.96 11.55 11.19
C ALA A 92 -7.80 10.68 10.70
N ARG A 93 -7.31 9.78 11.57
CA ARG A 93 -6.39 8.70 11.23
C ARG A 93 -7.05 7.39 11.66
N LEU A 94 -7.24 6.50 10.70
CA LEU A 94 -7.89 5.21 10.89
C LEU A 94 -6.85 4.11 10.81
N GLU A 95 -6.92 3.15 11.73
CA GLU A 95 -6.06 1.98 11.75
C GLU A 95 -6.92 0.72 11.89
N SER A 96 -6.76 -0.26 11.02
CA SER A 96 -7.62 -1.45 11.00
C SER A 96 -7.46 -2.28 12.27
N TRP A 97 -8.53 -2.92 12.73
CA TRP A 97 -8.42 -3.91 13.80
C TRP A 97 -7.70 -5.19 13.37
N MET A 98 -7.79 -5.53 12.09
CA MET A 98 -7.07 -6.66 11.51
C MET A 98 -5.66 -6.25 11.10
N ALA A 99 -4.72 -7.14 11.36
CA ALA A 99 -3.36 -7.11 10.83
C ALA A 99 -3.17 -8.28 9.87
N PHE A 100 -2.28 -8.11 8.91
CA PHE A 100 -2.00 -9.08 7.86
C PHE A 100 -0.50 -9.14 7.64
N THR A 101 0.03 -10.31 7.32
CA THR A 101 1.46 -10.49 6.99
C THR A 101 1.70 -10.80 5.51
N GLU A 102 0.62 -11.10 4.77
CA GLU A 102 0.59 -11.37 3.33
C GLU A 102 -0.84 -11.10 2.82
N GLY A 103 -0.99 -10.84 1.53
CA GLY A 103 -2.30 -10.71 0.90
C GLY A 103 -2.30 -9.83 -0.35
N LEU A 104 -3.48 -9.74 -0.97
CA LEU A 104 -3.79 -8.75 -2.01
C LEU A 104 -4.76 -7.73 -1.40
N PHE A 105 -4.33 -6.47 -1.37
CA PHE A 105 -5.07 -5.34 -0.83
C PHE A 105 -5.45 -4.44 -1.98
N VAL A 106 -6.73 -4.07 -2.05
CA VAL A 106 -7.26 -3.27 -3.15
C VAL A 106 -8.07 -2.12 -2.55
N ILE A 107 -7.80 -0.91 -3.03
CA ILE A 107 -8.57 0.28 -2.68
C ILE A 107 -8.98 1.00 -3.96
N ASP A 108 -10.28 1.21 -4.11
CA ASP A 108 -10.86 2.03 -5.16
C ASP A 108 -11.26 3.38 -4.57
N LEU A 109 -10.69 4.46 -5.14
CA LEU A 109 -10.80 5.81 -4.62
C LEU A 109 -11.36 6.71 -5.71
N THR A 110 -12.45 7.42 -5.40
CA THR A 110 -12.99 8.46 -6.30
C THR A 110 -12.30 9.81 -6.13
N HIS A 111 -11.58 9.99 -5.02
CA HIS A 111 -10.88 11.21 -4.65
C HIS A 111 -9.78 10.86 -3.65
N ASP A 112 -8.59 11.42 -3.85
CA ASP A 112 -7.49 11.42 -2.89
C ASP A 112 -7.22 12.86 -2.48
N CYS A 113 -7.07 13.09 -1.19
CA CYS A 113 -6.56 14.35 -0.69
C CYS A 113 -5.82 13.99 0.58
N TRP A 114 -4.56 13.58 0.40
CA TRP A 114 -3.64 13.29 1.48
C TRP A 114 -4.03 12.04 2.26
N LEU A 115 -4.31 10.96 1.53
CA LEU A 115 -4.35 9.63 2.12
C LEU A 115 -2.92 9.14 2.35
N TRP A 116 -2.55 8.93 3.61
CA TRP A 116 -1.39 8.11 3.96
C TRP A 116 -1.90 6.71 4.32
N SER A 117 -1.69 5.75 3.43
CA SER A 117 -1.98 4.35 3.69
C SER A 117 -0.68 3.58 3.93
N THR A 118 -0.50 3.18 5.19
CA THR A 118 0.65 2.42 5.69
C THR A 118 0.19 1.05 6.20
N ALA A 119 0.90 -0.01 5.82
CA ALA A 119 0.76 -1.33 6.42
C ALA A 119 1.94 -1.56 7.38
N GLY A 120 1.66 -1.57 8.69
CA GLY A 120 2.64 -1.85 9.74
C GLY A 120 2.11 -2.87 10.75
N LEU A 121 2.98 -3.72 11.29
CA LEU A 121 2.59 -4.82 12.19
C LEU A 121 2.60 -4.46 13.69
N GLY A 122 3.04 -3.23 14.05
CA GLY A 122 3.02 -2.74 15.44
C GLY A 122 4.20 -1.87 15.81
N ASP A 123 5.32 -2.48 16.18
CA ASP A 123 6.52 -1.83 16.73
C ASP A 123 7.36 -1.21 15.60
N TRP A 124 6.95 -0.02 15.16
CA TRP A 124 7.70 0.75 14.16
C TRP A 124 9.11 1.15 14.67
N PRO A 125 10.17 1.05 13.85
CA PRO A 125 10.22 0.55 12.46
C PRO A 125 10.62 -0.93 12.36
N ALA A 126 10.70 -1.65 13.49
CA ALA A 126 11.16 -3.03 13.52
C ALA A 126 10.23 -3.96 12.73
N ASP A 127 8.94 -3.67 12.79
CA ASP A 127 7.85 -4.40 12.12
C ASP A 127 7.60 -3.94 10.67
N GLY A 128 8.45 -3.03 10.18
CA GLY A 128 8.36 -2.42 8.86
C GLY A 128 7.14 -1.55 8.62
N GLU A 129 7.16 -0.89 7.47
CA GLU A 129 6.08 -0.05 6.95
C GLU A 129 6.10 -0.08 5.41
N ILE A 130 4.91 -0.16 4.81
CA ILE A 130 4.70 -0.07 3.36
C ILE A 130 3.77 1.10 3.07
N ASP A 131 4.28 2.12 2.39
CA ASP A 131 3.53 3.29 1.94
C ASP A 131 3.02 3.07 0.52
N ILE A 132 1.71 2.99 0.37
CA ILE A 132 1.05 2.69 -0.92
C ILE A 132 0.64 3.97 -1.65
N ILE A 133 0.17 4.97 -0.89
CA ILE A 133 -0.18 6.30 -1.37
C ILE A 133 0.41 7.27 -0.36
N GLU A 134 1.42 8.04 -0.79
CA GLU A 134 2.11 9.01 0.05
C GLU A 134 2.78 10.12 -0.79
N ASN A 135 2.50 11.37 -0.41
CA ASN A 135 3.34 12.51 -0.74
C ASN A 135 3.01 13.70 0.17
N VAL A 136 3.75 14.80 0.00
CA VAL A 136 3.57 16.04 0.75
C VAL A 136 3.36 17.24 -0.17
N ASN A 137 2.71 18.27 0.37
CA ASN A 137 2.48 19.56 -0.29
C ASN A 137 1.68 19.40 -1.60
N ASP A 138 1.99 20.23 -2.60
CA ASP A 138 1.28 20.28 -3.89
C ASP A 138 1.83 19.25 -4.90
N ALA A 139 2.28 18.09 -4.41
CA ALA A 139 2.78 17.04 -5.29
C ALA A 139 1.64 16.48 -6.16
N CYS A 140 1.95 16.16 -7.42
CA CYS A 140 0.99 15.60 -8.38
C CYS A 140 1.29 14.14 -8.74
N ILE A 141 2.33 13.56 -8.15
CA ILE A 141 2.82 12.21 -8.45
C ILE A 141 3.02 11.50 -7.12
N ASN A 142 2.54 10.28 -7.00
CA ASN A 142 2.65 9.44 -5.82
C ASN A 142 4.08 8.90 -5.67
N ASN A 143 4.52 8.80 -4.42
CA ASN A 143 5.66 7.97 -4.05
C ASN A 143 5.16 6.75 -3.28
N VAL A 144 5.84 5.64 -3.47
CA VAL A 144 5.66 4.45 -2.65
C VAL A 144 6.97 4.10 -2.01
N ALA A 145 6.93 3.70 -0.75
CA ALA A 145 8.14 3.45 0.01
C ALA A 145 7.97 2.24 0.93
N LEU A 146 9.10 1.58 1.20
CA LEU A 146 9.19 0.61 2.28
C LEU A 146 10.24 1.08 3.29
N HIS A 147 9.87 1.03 4.57
CA HIS A 147 10.73 1.38 5.69
C HIS A 147 10.95 0.14 6.55
N THR A 148 12.22 -0.19 6.86
CA THR A 148 12.54 -1.28 7.78
C THR A 148 13.74 -0.94 8.66
N THR A 149 13.92 -1.68 9.75
CA THR A 149 15.21 -1.72 10.45
C THR A 149 16.16 -2.70 9.78
N GLY A 150 17.40 -2.28 9.51
CA GLY A 150 18.47 -3.17 9.01
C GLY A 150 19.07 -2.70 7.69
N ASN A 151 20.23 -3.24 7.32
CA ASN A 151 20.95 -2.85 6.10
C ASN A 151 20.53 -3.73 4.94
N TYR A 152 19.44 -3.35 4.28
CA TYR A 152 18.92 -4.06 3.13
C TYR A 152 18.87 -3.13 1.92
N THR A 153 19.26 -3.66 0.76
CA THR A 153 19.17 -2.94 -0.51
C THR A 153 18.47 -3.81 -1.53
N VAL A 154 17.57 -3.24 -2.32
CA VAL A 154 16.95 -3.96 -3.45
C VAL A 154 17.96 -4.08 -4.58
N THR A 155 17.92 -5.19 -5.29
CA THR A 155 18.55 -5.26 -6.60
C THR A 155 17.73 -4.44 -7.60
N GLU A 156 18.36 -3.48 -8.29
CA GLU A 156 17.71 -2.59 -9.27
C GLU A 156 17.04 -3.32 -10.46
N THR A 157 17.20 -4.65 -10.58
CA THR A 157 16.57 -5.48 -11.61
C THR A 157 15.18 -5.99 -11.19
N THR A 158 14.24 -5.08 -10.91
CA THR A 158 12.82 -5.42 -10.74
C THR A 158 12.02 -4.96 -11.96
N ASN A 159 11.07 -5.79 -12.39
CA ASN A 159 10.19 -5.44 -13.52
C ASN A 159 9.09 -4.51 -13.00
N GLN A 160 9.27 -3.20 -13.19
CA GLN A 160 8.34 -2.15 -12.79
C GLN A 160 8.34 -1.00 -13.80
N THR A 161 7.31 -0.15 -13.78
CA THR A 161 7.23 1.08 -14.59
C THR A 161 7.76 2.31 -13.85
N GLY A 162 7.74 2.30 -12.51
CA GLY A 162 8.19 3.39 -11.65
C GLY A 162 9.70 3.61 -11.64
N LEU A 163 10.11 4.82 -11.24
CA LEU A 163 11.51 5.22 -11.15
C LEU A 163 12.01 5.14 -9.71
N TRP A 164 13.17 4.53 -9.49
CA TRP A 164 13.81 4.50 -8.18
C TRP A 164 14.16 5.91 -7.70
N GLY A 165 13.68 6.26 -6.50
CA GLY A 165 14.15 7.40 -5.72
C GLY A 165 15.28 7.00 -4.76
N SER A 166 15.15 5.84 -4.12
CA SER A 166 16.16 5.22 -3.24
C SER A 166 16.00 3.69 -3.23
N THR A 167 17.11 2.96 -3.09
CA THR A 167 17.13 1.48 -3.03
C THR A 167 17.49 0.93 -1.65
N ASP A 168 17.68 1.79 -0.64
CA ASP A 168 18.01 1.41 0.73
C ASP A 168 16.77 1.50 1.62
N TYR A 169 16.40 0.41 2.29
CA TYR A 169 15.23 0.36 3.18
C TYR A 169 15.49 0.98 4.56
N ASN A 170 16.75 1.18 4.93
CA ASN A 170 17.12 1.53 6.29
C ASN A 170 16.75 2.97 6.62
N ILE A 171 15.85 3.12 7.59
CA ILE A 171 15.42 4.44 8.09
C ILE A 171 16.57 5.33 8.59
N ALA A 172 17.71 4.73 8.97
CA ALA A 172 18.89 5.44 9.46
C ALA A 172 19.81 5.96 8.34
N HIS A 173 19.56 5.58 7.08
CA HIS A 173 20.44 5.90 5.96
C HIS A 173 20.23 7.32 5.40
N ASP A 174 18.98 7.79 5.34
CA ASP A 174 18.60 8.96 4.54
C ASP A 174 17.44 9.79 5.15
N GLU A 175 17.48 10.05 6.46
CA GLU A 175 16.42 10.81 7.16
C GLU A 175 15.03 10.14 7.04
N ASN A 176 15.00 8.80 7.07
CA ASN A 176 13.79 8.00 6.93
C ASN A 176 13.14 8.09 5.53
N GLN A 177 13.90 8.30 4.46
CA GLN A 177 13.35 8.25 3.10
C GLN A 177 13.03 6.79 2.69
N GLY A 178 13.77 5.81 3.20
CA GLY A 178 13.50 4.41 2.94
C GLY A 178 13.64 4.04 1.46
N CYS A 179 13.15 2.86 1.09
CA CYS A 179 13.28 2.38 -0.28
C CYS A 179 12.10 2.89 -1.11
N ALA A 180 12.33 3.99 -1.83
CA ALA A 180 11.27 4.74 -2.49
C ALA A 180 11.26 4.56 -4.02
N ILE A 181 10.06 4.46 -4.60
CA ILE A 181 9.80 4.48 -6.04
C ILE A 181 8.76 5.57 -6.34
N THR A 182 9.04 6.39 -7.35
CA THR A 182 8.08 7.35 -7.90
C THR A 182 7.27 6.71 -9.02
N ILE A 183 5.94 6.73 -8.91
CA ILE A 183 5.01 6.21 -9.93
C ILE A 183 5.08 7.08 -11.21
N THR A 184 4.94 6.48 -12.39
CA THR A 184 5.09 7.22 -13.68
C THR A 184 3.81 7.32 -14.50
N GLU A 185 2.82 6.49 -14.18
CA GLU A 185 1.49 6.53 -14.76
C GLU A 185 0.83 7.90 -14.49
N PRO A 186 0.14 8.51 -15.46
CA PRO A 186 -0.46 9.84 -15.27
C PRO A 186 -1.65 9.80 -14.31
N PHE A 187 -1.98 10.94 -13.69
CA PHE A 187 -3.17 11.11 -12.85
C PHE A 187 -3.20 10.19 -11.61
N ASN A 188 -2.04 9.90 -11.04
CA ASN A 188 -1.92 8.94 -9.95
C ASN A 188 -1.99 9.57 -8.55
N TYR A 189 -1.95 10.90 -8.42
CA TYR A 189 -2.01 11.53 -7.09
C TYR A 189 -2.75 12.88 -7.07
N ASP A 190 -3.38 13.17 -5.93
CA ASP A 190 -4.04 14.42 -5.56
C ASP A 190 -4.84 15.11 -6.69
N ALA A 191 -4.54 16.36 -7.03
CA ALA A 191 -5.39 17.18 -7.89
C ALA A 191 -5.68 16.56 -9.26
N GLU A 192 -4.68 15.92 -9.87
CA GLU A 192 -4.82 15.27 -11.17
C GLU A 192 -5.61 13.95 -11.06
N PHE A 193 -5.36 13.16 -10.01
CA PHE A 193 -6.15 11.97 -9.69
C PHE A 193 -7.64 12.30 -9.51
N ASN A 194 -7.92 13.34 -8.73
CA ASN A 194 -9.28 13.82 -8.46
C ASN A 194 -9.99 14.31 -9.73
N ALA A 195 -9.29 15.08 -10.57
CA ALA A 195 -9.83 15.57 -11.83
C ALA A 195 -10.12 14.45 -12.83
N ASN A 196 -9.40 13.33 -12.73
CA ASN A 196 -9.59 12.14 -13.56
C ASN A 196 -10.71 11.20 -13.05
N GLY A 197 -11.38 11.56 -11.94
CA GLY A 197 -12.43 10.73 -11.33
C GLY A 197 -11.87 9.62 -10.42
N GLY A 198 -10.60 9.73 -10.04
CA GLY A 198 -9.91 8.82 -9.15
C GLY A 198 -9.20 7.68 -9.86
N GLY A 199 -9.20 6.50 -9.24
CA GLY A 199 -8.50 5.31 -9.69
C GLY A 199 -8.35 4.26 -8.59
N MET A 200 -7.74 3.14 -8.95
CA MET A 200 -7.57 2.00 -8.07
C MET A 200 -6.10 1.77 -7.77
N TYR A 201 -5.80 1.54 -6.50
CA TYR A 201 -4.51 1.03 -6.05
C TYR A 201 -4.67 -0.43 -5.61
N ALA A 202 -3.74 -1.28 -6.06
CA ALA A 202 -3.62 -2.64 -5.58
C ALA A 202 -2.20 -2.87 -5.05
N MET A 203 -2.10 -3.55 -3.92
CA MET A 203 -0.83 -4.00 -3.35
C MET A 203 -0.90 -5.51 -3.15
N GLU A 204 0.03 -6.23 -3.74
CA GLU A 204 0.29 -7.62 -3.39
C GLU A 204 1.49 -7.69 -2.46
N TRP A 205 1.33 -8.38 -1.34
CA TRP A 205 2.38 -8.67 -0.39
C TRP A 205 2.49 -10.18 -0.19
N THR A 206 3.65 -10.71 -0.52
CA THR A 206 4.03 -12.13 -0.32
C THR A 206 5.36 -12.18 0.41
N SER A 207 5.75 -13.36 0.90
CA SER A 207 7.09 -13.61 1.45
C SER A 207 8.28 -13.31 0.52
N ASN A 208 8.06 -13.02 -0.78
CA ASN A 208 9.13 -12.83 -1.78
C ASN A 208 9.10 -11.49 -2.53
N VAL A 209 7.94 -10.82 -2.55
CA VAL A 209 7.79 -9.53 -3.22
C VAL A 209 6.65 -8.72 -2.62
N VAL A 210 6.85 -7.40 -2.59
CA VAL A 210 5.76 -6.42 -2.51
C VAL A 210 5.62 -5.76 -3.89
N ARG A 211 4.44 -5.85 -4.50
CA ARG A 211 4.11 -5.22 -5.78
C ARG A 211 2.97 -4.25 -5.59
N ILE A 212 3.08 -3.05 -6.15
CA ILE A 212 2.05 -2.03 -6.11
C ILE A 212 1.70 -1.62 -7.53
N TRP A 213 0.40 -1.50 -7.81
CA TRP A 213 -0.15 -1.03 -9.07
C TRP A 213 -1.03 0.18 -8.82
N PHE A 214 -0.90 1.18 -9.67
CA PHE A 214 -1.93 2.18 -9.89
C PHE A 214 -2.64 1.90 -11.21
N PHE A 215 -3.97 1.90 -11.17
CA PHE A 215 -4.82 1.79 -12.35
C PHE A 215 -5.67 3.06 -12.48
N PRO A 216 -5.58 3.81 -13.60
CA PRO A 216 -6.57 4.83 -13.89
C PRO A 216 -7.94 4.16 -14.15
N PRO A 217 -9.07 4.89 -14.09
CA PRO A 217 -10.41 4.31 -14.19
C PRO A 217 -10.64 3.48 -15.47
N THR A 218 -9.98 3.85 -16.57
CA THR A 218 -10.07 3.13 -17.86
C THR A 218 -9.10 1.95 -18.00
N GLY A 219 -8.18 1.78 -17.05
CA GLY A 219 -7.09 0.81 -17.07
C GLY A 219 -7.17 -0.26 -15.98
N VAL A 220 -8.24 -0.28 -15.18
CA VAL A 220 -8.43 -1.29 -14.13
C VAL A 220 -8.43 -2.68 -14.76
N SER A 221 -7.56 -3.55 -14.23
CA SER A 221 -7.47 -4.97 -14.62
C SER A 221 -8.82 -5.68 -14.46
N ASP A 222 -9.21 -6.51 -15.43
CA ASP A 222 -10.49 -7.23 -15.39
C ASP A 222 -10.65 -8.05 -14.09
N GLY A 223 -9.55 -8.62 -13.57
CA GLY A 223 -9.55 -9.41 -12.34
C GLY A 223 -9.80 -8.63 -11.04
N LEU A 224 -9.87 -7.30 -11.09
CA LEU A 224 -10.11 -6.43 -9.94
C LEU A 224 -11.46 -5.70 -9.99
N ARG A 225 -12.24 -5.87 -11.06
CA ARG A 225 -13.53 -5.19 -11.21
C ARG A 225 -14.61 -5.88 -10.37
N ASP A 226 -15.57 -5.09 -9.89
CA ASP A 226 -16.71 -5.58 -9.10
C ASP A 226 -17.57 -6.64 -9.82
N ASP A 227 -17.59 -6.63 -11.16
CA ASP A 227 -18.34 -7.58 -11.98
C ASP A 227 -17.53 -8.84 -12.35
N TYR A 228 -16.31 -8.98 -11.84
CA TYR A 228 -15.48 -10.15 -12.04
C TYR A 228 -15.89 -11.30 -11.11
N ASP A 229 -16.20 -12.45 -11.68
CA ASP A 229 -16.64 -13.66 -10.96
C ASP A 229 -15.50 -14.66 -10.67
N GLY A 230 -14.29 -14.33 -11.10
CA GLY A 230 -13.09 -15.13 -10.89
C GLY A 230 -12.32 -14.76 -9.62
N ILE A 231 -11.14 -15.35 -9.48
CA ILE A 231 -10.20 -15.05 -8.41
C ILE A 231 -9.14 -14.09 -8.96
N PRO A 232 -8.87 -12.94 -8.33
CA PRO A 232 -7.81 -12.04 -8.77
C PRO A 232 -6.48 -12.77 -8.91
N ASP A 233 -5.82 -12.62 -10.05
CA ASP A 233 -4.50 -13.18 -10.34
C ASP A 233 -3.54 -12.04 -10.71
N PRO A 234 -2.68 -11.58 -9.76
CA PRO A 234 -1.73 -10.51 -10.01
C PRO A 234 -0.75 -10.75 -11.17
N GLU A 235 -0.54 -12.01 -11.59
CA GLU A 235 0.28 -12.32 -12.77
C GLU A 235 -0.41 -11.93 -14.09
N THR A 236 -1.73 -11.73 -14.07
CA THR A 236 -2.51 -11.26 -15.22
C THR A 236 -2.64 -9.75 -15.31
N PHE A 237 -2.18 -9.04 -14.28
CA PHE A 237 -2.23 -7.57 -14.25
C PHE A 237 -1.17 -6.99 -15.19
N SER A 238 -1.16 -5.66 -15.34
CA SER A 238 -0.07 -4.97 -16.03
C SER A 238 1.25 -5.13 -15.27
N ILE A 239 2.34 -4.67 -15.88
CA ILE A 239 3.60 -4.47 -15.15
C ILE A 239 3.29 -3.58 -13.92
N PRO A 240 3.77 -3.93 -12.71
CA PRO A 240 3.52 -3.15 -11.51
C PRO A 240 4.15 -1.76 -11.59
N SER A 241 3.50 -0.79 -10.97
CA SER A 241 4.03 0.57 -10.80
C SER A 241 5.29 0.57 -9.94
N ALA A 242 5.32 -0.27 -8.91
CA ALA A 242 6.50 -0.50 -8.08
C ALA A 242 6.63 -1.98 -7.70
N SER A 243 7.86 -2.47 -7.65
CA SER A 243 8.17 -3.85 -7.28
C SER A 243 9.41 -3.91 -6.40
N PHE A 244 9.20 -4.35 -5.17
CA PHE A 244 10.22 -4.54 -4.15
C PHE A 244 10.48 -6.04 -4.00
N ALA A 245 11.48 -6.53 -4.72
CA ALA A 245 11.87 -7.95 -4.69
C ALA A 245 13.23 -8.11 -4.01
N GLY A 246 13.31 -9.03 -3.06
CA GLY A 246 14.53 -9.25 -2.26
C GLY A 246 14.20 -9.82 -0.88
N PRO A 247 15.22 -10.02 -0.02
CA PRO A 247 15.08 -10.67 1.30
C PRO A 247 14.19 -9.91 2.31
N CYS A 248 13.51 -8.85 1.90
CA CYS A 248 12.71 -7.93 2.73
C CYS A 248 11.20 -8.12 2.56
N SER A 249 10.81 -9.16 1.83
CA SER A 249 9.43 -9.52 1.57
C SER A 249 8.95 -10.67 2.45
N ASP A 250 9.88 -11.44 3.03
CA ASP A 250 9.62 -12.23 4.24
C ASP A 250 8.95 -11.28 5.25
N PRO A 251 7.92 -11.75 5.98
CA PRO A 251 7.03 -10.88 6.76
C PRO A 251 7.89 -9.90 7.53
N LEU A 252 7.67 -8.60 7.32
CA LEU A 252 8.52 -7.49 7.79
C LEU A 252 8.78 -7.60 9.31
N GLY A 253 9.76 -8.42 9.69
CA GLY A 253 9.95 -9.02 11.01
C GLY A 253 10.59 -10.43 10.97
#